data_AF-A0A1X7SLV6-F1
#
_entry.id   AF-A0A1X7SLV6-F1
#
_cell.length_a   1.000
_cell.length_b   1.000
_cell.length_c   1.000
_cell.angle_alpha   90.00
_cell.angle_beta   90.00
_cell.angle_gamma   90.00
#
_symmetry.space_group_name_H-M   'P 1'
#
loop_
_entity.id
_entity.type
_entity.pdbx_description
1 polymer ?
#
loop_
_entity_poly.entity_id
_entity_poly.type
_entity_poly.pdbx_seq_one_letter_code
_entity_poly.pdbx_strand_id
1 'polypeptide(L)' 'ELVRAQGLGLSIVGRRGSPTGDVPIYVKRILPESVLQKDSKIKTGDELNLLDIYKIYIIMSFVLIKNKVR' A
#
# COMPACT_ATOMS: atom_id res chain seq x y z
N GLU A 1 -1.02 -18.52 -17.59
CA GLU A 1 -0.34 -17.68 -16.58
C GLU A 1 -1.42 -16.96 -15.78
N LEU A 2 -1.60 -17.29 -14.50
CA LEU A 2 -2.68 -16.73 -13.68
C LEU A 2 -2.48 -15.22 -13.52
N VAL A 3 -3.36 -14.42 -14.13
CA VAL A 3 -3.43 -12.97 -13.90
C VAL A 3 -3.85 -12.76 -12.46
N ARG A 4 -2.89 -12.70 -11.53
CA ARG A 4 -3.14 -12.26 -10.16
C ARG A 4 -3.72 -10.86 -10.25
N ALA A 5 -4.85 -10.63 -9.57
CA ALA A 5 -5.46 -9.31 -9.45
C ALA A 5 -4.36 -8.27 -9.16
N GLN A 6 -4.22 -7.27 -10.03
CA GLN A 6 -3.23 -6.20 -9.88
C GLN A 6 -3.66 -5.28 -8.73
N GLY A 7 -3.55 -5.78 -7.50
CA GLY A 7 -3.59 -4.94 -6.31
C GLY A 7 -2.40 -3.98 -6.30
N LEU A 8 -2.38 -3.05 -5.34
CA LEU A 8 -1.30 -2.07 -5.21
C LEU A 8 0.10 -2.70 -4.98
N GLY A 9 0.14 -3.96 -4.54
CA GLY A 9 1.37 -4.71 -4.28
C GLY A 9 2.07 -4.30 -2.99
N LEU A 10 1.32 -3.94 -1.96
CA LEU A 10 1.82 -3.46 -0.68
C LEU A 10 1.36 -4.38 0.47
N SER A 11 2.27 -4.63 1.41
CA SER A 11 1.96 -5.24 2.70
C SER A 11 2.38 -4.29 3.82
N ILE A 12 1.46 -4.06 4.76
CA ILE A 12 1.63 -3.16 5.90
C ILE A 12 1.57 -3.98 7.19
N VAL A 13 2.36 -3.58 8.18
CA VAL A 13 2.28 -4.06 9.57
C VAL A 13 2.11 -2.86 10.52
N GLY A 14 1.72 -3.13 11.75
CA GLY A 14 1.44 -2.11 12.74
C GLY A 14 0.03 -2.24 13.28
N ARG A 15 -0.20 -1.68 14.46
CA ARG A 15 -1.48 -1.76 15.14
C ARG A 15 -1.64 -0.54 16.03
N ARG A 16 -2.78 0.13 15.89
CA ARG A 16 -3.22 1.21 16.77
C ARG A 16 -4.39 0.72 17.62
N GLY A 17 -4.51 1.18 18.87
CA GLY A 17 -5.60 0.82 19.78
C GLY A 17 -5.45 -0.56 20.42
N SER A 18 -4.22 -1.00 20.63
CA SER A 18 -3.88 -2.31 21.16
C SER A 18 -3.76 -2.32 22.69
N PRO A 19 -4.26 -3.36 23.41
CA PRO A 19 -4.03 -3.50 24.85
C PRO A 19 -2.56 -3.54 25.26
N THR A 20 -1.67 -3.95 24.36
CA THR A 20 -0.22 -4.07 24.59
C THR A 20 0.55 -2.84 24.10
N GLY A 21 -0.13 -1.73 23.81
CA GLY A 21 0.47 -0.51 23.26
C GLY A 21 0.40 -0.41 21.73
N ASP A 22 0.55 0.82 21.22
CA ASP A 22 0.55 1.12 19.80
C ASP A 22 1.89 0.78 19.15
N VAL A 23 1.82 0.13 17.98
CA VAL A 23 2.97 -0.13 17.12
C VAL A 23 2.78 0.71 15.87
N PRO A 24 3.75 1.55 15.48
CA PRO A 24 3.58 2.38 14.29
C PRO A 24 3.37 1.53 13.04
N ILE A 25 2.77 2.16 12.04
CA ILE A 25 2.38 1.49 10.81
C ILE A 25 3.57 1.54 9.86
N TYR A 26 4.05 0.38 9.38
CA TYR A 26 5.21 0.29 8.50
C TYR A 26 4.95 -0.55 7.26
N VAL A 27 5.69 -0.24 6.20
CA VAL A 27 5.71 -1.05 4.98
C VAL A 27 6.56 -2.30 5.19
N LYS A 28 5.91 -3.45 5.30
CA LYS A 28 6.59 -4.75 5.41
C LYS A 28 7.23 -5.18 4.09
N ARG A 29 6.53 -4.95 2.98
CA ARG A 29 6.97 -5.39 1.65
C ARG A 29 6.25 -4.60 0.55
N ILE A 30 6.99 -4.32 -0.52
CA ILE A 30 6.45 -3.94 -1.83
C ILE A 30 6.74 -5.07 -2.82
N LEU A 31 5.71 -5.52 -3.53
CA LEU A 31 5.82 -6.60 -4.52
C LEU A 31 6.48 -6.07 -5.80
N PRO A 32 7.34 -6.88 -6.44
CA PRO A 32 7.83 -6.58 -7.78
C PRO A 32 6.70 -6.38 -8.80
N GLU A 33 6.96 -5.55 -9.79
CA GLU A 33 6.08 -5.16 -10.89
C GLU A 33 4.76 -4.50 -10.49
N SER A 34 4.58 -4.18 -9.20
CA SER A 34 3.38 -3.56 -8.68
C SER A 34 3.28 -2.07 -8.98
N VAL A 35 2.06 -1.53 -8.84
CA VAL A 35 1.80 -0.09 -9.01
C VAL A 35 2.65 0.73 -8.05
N LEU A 36 2.77 0.31 -6.79
CA LEU A 36 3.57 1.05 -5.81
C LEU A 36 5.08 0.90 -6.03
N GLN A 37 5.56 -0.24 -6.53
CA GLN A 37 6.98 -0.33 -6.91
C GLN A 37 7.31 0.67 -8.02
N LYS A 38 6.44 0.79 -9.03
CA LYS A 38 6.60 1.74 -10.14
C LYS A 38 6.48 3.20 -9.70
N ASP A 39 5.62 3.50 -8.73
CA ASP A 39 5.51 4.85 -8.15
C ASP A 39 6.74 5.22 -7.31
N SER A 40 7.42 4.24 -6.67
CA SER A 40 8.74 4.40 -6.01
C SER A 40 8.84 5.45 -4.88
N LYS A 41 7.73 6.09 -4.51
CA LYS A 41 7.70 7.11 -3.43
C LYS A 41 7.64 6.52 -2.04
N ILE A 42 7.03 5.35 -1.90
CA ILE A 42 6.95 4.58 -0.66
C ILE A 42 7.86 3.37 -0.81
N LYS A 43 8.65 3.08 0.23
CA LYS A 43 9.66 2.01 0.24
C LYS A 43 9.42 1.03 1.38
N THR A 44 10.05 -0.14 1.27
CA THR A 44 10.05 -1.13 2.36
C THR A 44 10.78 -0.57 3.56
N GLY A 45 10.18 -0.69 4.75
CA GLY A 45 10.70 -0.13 6.00
C GLY A 45 10.18 1.26 6.34
N ASP A 46 9.51 1.95 5.42
CA ASP A 46 8.95 3.28 5.69
C ASP A 46 7.86 3.21 6.77
N GLU A 47 7.89 4.15 7.72
CA GLU A 47 6.77 4.43 8.62
C GLU A 47 5.72 5.25 7.87
N LEU A 48 4.47 4.80 7.90
CA LEU A 48 3.36 5.45 7.25
C LEU A 48 2.61 6.34 8.24
N ASN A 49 2.69 7.65 8.01
CA ASN A 49 1.80 8.61 8.65
C ASN A 49 0.47 8.71 7.88
N LEU A 50 -0.47 9.51 8.41
CA LEU A 50 -1.78 9.75 7.80
C LEU A 50 -1.69 10.24 6.34
N LEU A 51 -0.76 11.14 6.02
CA LEU A 51 -0.62 11.66 4.67
C LEU A 51 -0.19 10.57 3.68
N ASP A 52 0.70 9.68 4.10
CA ASP A 52 1.13 8.56 3.26
C ASP A 52 -0.01 7.55 3.03
N ILE A 53 -0.85 7.32 4.05
CA ILE A 53 -2.09 6.55 3.90
C ILE A 53 -3.05 7.21 2.88
N TYR A 54 -3.24 8.53 2.94
CA TYR A 54 -4.07 9.24 1.96
C TYR A 54 -3.50 9.15 0.54
N LYS A 55 -2.19 9.21 0.36
CA LYS A 55 -1.55 9.00 -0.96
C LYS A 55 -1.85 7.60 -1.51
N ILE A 56 -1.69 6.57 -0.68
CA ILE A 56 -2.00 5.19 -1.06
C ILE A 56 -3.48 5.06 -1.48
N TYR A 57 -4.40 5.69 -0.75
CA TYR A 57 -5.83 5.69 -1.08
C TYR A 57 -6.12 6.36 -2.43
N ILE A 58 -5.46 7.47 -2.74
CA ILE A 58 -5.60 8.15 -4.03
C ILE A 58 -5.11 7.24 -5.16
N ILE A 59 -3.93 6.63 -5.01
CA ILE A 59 -3.39 5.67 -5.99
C ILE A 59 -4.37 4.50 -6.18
N MET A 60 -4.94 3.97 -5.09
CA MET A 60 -5.97 2.93 -5.14
C MET A 60 -7.17 3.35 -5.98
N SER A 61 -7.66 4.57 -5.77
CA SER A 61 -8.82 5.12 -6.48
C SER A 61 -8.55 5.22 -7.98
N PHE A 62 -7.38 5.71 -8.39
CA PHE A 62 -6.98 5.74 -9.80
C PHE A 62 -6.88 4.34 -10.41
N VAL A 63 -6.30 3.37 -9.69
CA VAL A 63 -6.21 1.97 -10.14
C VAL A 63 -7.60 1.36 -10.31
N LEU A 64 -8.50 1.56 -9.36
CA LEU A 64 -9.88 1.07 -9.42
C LEU A 64 -10.65 1.67 -10.60
N ILE A 65 -10.56 3.00 -10.79
CA ILE A 65 -11.22 3.68 -11.91
C ILE A 65 -10.69 3.16 -13.25
N LYS A 66 -9.37 3.00 -13.40
CA LYS A 66 -8.76 2.45 -14.62
C LYS A 66 -9.17 0.99 -14.91
N ASN A 67 -9.43 0.18 -13.88
CA ASN A 67 -9.91 -1.19 -14.05
C ASN A 67 -11.41 -1.26 -14.36
N LYS A 68 -12.23 -0.30 -13.89
CA LYS A 68 -13.68 -0.25 -14.19
C LYS A 68 -14.01 0.30 -15.58
N VAL A 69 -13.09 1.07 -16.17
CA VAL A 69 -13.21 1.62 -17.54
C VAL A 69 -12.58 0.69 -18.58
N ARG A 70 -12.07 -0.47 -18.18
CA ARG A 70 -11.58 -1.54 -19.06
C ARG A 70 -12.59 -2.68 -19.14
#